data_AF-A0ABD0S1P0-F1
#
_entry.id   AF-A0ABD0S1P0-F1
#
_cell.length_a   1.000
_cell.length_b   1.000
_cell.length_c   1.000
_cell.angle_alpha   90.00
_cell.angle_beta   90.00
_cell.angle_gamma   90.00
#
_symmetry.space_group_name_H-M   'P 1'
#
loop_
_entity.id
_entity.type
_entity.pdbx_description
1 polymer ?
#
loop_
_entity_poly.entity_id
_entity_poly.type
_entity_poly.pdbx_seq_one_letter_code
_entity_poly.pdbx_strand_id
1 'polypeptide(L)' 'ILNLTQALKDGKSPIQLVQMPRVVVERSRGGGQGRVVQLGNAFTQTFHCKRPFFTS' A
#
# COMPACT_ATOMS: atom_id res chain seq x y z
N ILE A 1 -7.47 -0.25 -1.15
CA ILE A 1 -7.72 1.21 -1.24
C ILE A 1 -6.54 1.94 -1.87
N LEU A 2 -5.30 1.82 -1.36
CA LEU A 2 -4.13 2.53 -1.93
C LEU A 2 -3.96 2.36 -3.45
N ASN A 3 -3.99 1.13 -3.96
CA ASN A 3 -3.88 0.89 -5.40
C ASN A 3 -5.02 1.54 -6.20
N LEU A 4 -6.26 1.51 -5.68
CA LEU A 4 -7.41 2.14 -6.32
C LEU A 4 -7.25 3.66 -6.37
N THR A 5 -6.89 4.29 -5.24
CA THR A 5 -6.68 5.74 -5.17
C THR A 5 -5.60 6.19 -6.17
N GLN A 6 -4.50 5.44 -6.27
CA GLN A 6 -3.44 5.76 -7.21
C GLN A 6 -3.87 5.52 -8.67
N ALA A 7 -4.60 4.44 -8.95
CA ALA A 7 -5.13 4.19 -10.29
C ALA A 7 -6.06 5.31 -10.77
N LEU A 8 -6.93 5.83 -9.89
CA LEU A 8 -7.82 6.95 -10.21
C LEU A 8 -7.03 8.24 -10.47
N LYS A 9 -6.01 8.54 -9.65
CA LYS A 9 -5.13 9.70 -9.85
C LYS A 9 -4.38 9.64 -11.19
N ASP A 10 -3.97 8.44 -11.59
CA ASP A 10 -3.18 8.21 -12.80
C ASP A 10 -4.05 7.90 -14.04
N GLY A 11 -5.38 7.91 -13.91
CA GLY A 11 -6.29 7.55 -15.01
C GLY A 11 -6.13 6.11 -15.53
N LYS A 12 -5.67 5.18 -14.69
CA LYS A 12 -5.44 3.78 -15.07
C LYS A 12 -6.75 3.04 -15.32
N SER A 13 -6.74 2.17 -16.33
CA SER A 13 -7.88 1.30 -16.64
C SER A 13 -8.09 0.22 -15.56
N PRO A 14 -9.28 -0.40 -15.50
CA PRO A 14 -9.55 -1.47 -14.53
C PRO A 14 -8.56 -2.64 -14.63
N ILE A 15 -8.13 -3.01 -15.84
CA ILE A 15 -7.13 -4.07 -16.05
C ILE A 15 -5.75 -3.66 -15.52
N GLN A 16 -5.36 -2.40 -15.68
CA GLN A 16 -4.10 -1.89 -15.14
C GLN A 16 -4.14 -1.85 -13.61
N LEU A 17 -5.27 -1.49 -12.99
CA LEU A 17 -5.42 -1.49 -11.53
C LEU A 17 -5.18 -2.90 -10.94
N VAL A 18 -5.75 -3.95 -11.55
CA VAL A 18 -5.58 -5.32 -11.04
C VAL A 18 -4.19 -5.89 -11.32
N GLN A 19 -3.44 -5.27 -12.23
CA GLN A 19 -2.04 -5.59 -12.51
C GLN A 19 -1.04 -4.80 -11.66
N MET A 20 -1.49 -3.77 -10.92
CA MET A 20 -0.59 -2.99 -10.05
C MET A 20 0.03 -3.86 -8.95
N PRO A 21 1.28 -3.61 -8.56
CA PRO A 21 1.92 -4.31 -7.45
C PRO A 21 1.08 -4.23 -6.18
N ARG A 22 0.96 -5.34 -5.43
CA ARG A 22 0.22 -5.34 -4.16
C ARG A 22 0.95 -4.45 -3.16
N VAL A 23 0.24 -3.47 -2.62
CA VAL A 23 0.72 -2.60 -1.54
C VAL A 23 0.10 -3.04 -0.22
N VAL A 24 0.95 -3.35 0.75
CA VAL A 24 0.56 -3.66 2.12
C VAL A 24 1.01 -2.52 3.01
N VAL A 25 0.15 -2.11 3.94
CA VAL A 25 0.52 -1.17 5.01
C VAL A 25 0.31 -1.88 6.33
N GLU A 26 1.39 -1.98 7.10
CA GLU A 26 1.39 -2.59 8.42
C GLU A 26 1.69 -1.51 9.45
N ARG A 27 1.02 -1.58 10.60
CA ARG A 27 1.33 -0.68 11.72
C ARG A 27 2.60 -1.17 12.42
N SER A 28 3.60 -0.30 12.52
CA SER A 28 4.83 -0.57 13.23
C SER A 28 4.53 -0.87 14.70
N ARG A 29 5.10 -1.96 15.23
CA ARG A 29 4.98 -2.32 16.65
C ARG A 29 5.85 -1.41 17.51
N GLY A 30 5.41 -0.18 17.74
CA GLY A 30 6.00 0.73 18.72
C GLY A 30 5.60 0.28 20.13
N GLY A 31 6.51 -0.36 20.85
CA GLY A 31 6.31 -0.69 22.26
C GLY A 31 6.33 0.56 23.13
N GLY A 32 5.40 0.63 24.09
CA GLY A 32 5.53 1.47 25.28
C GLY A 32 5.20 2.96 25.10
N GLN A 33 4.13 3.38 25.76
CA GLN A 33 3.88 4.69 26.36
C GLN A 33 4.62 5.92 25.80
N GLY A 34 3.81 6.86 25.32
CA GLY A 34 4.11 8.28 25.48
C GLY A 34 4.71 8.96 24.27
N ARG A 35 4.05 10.05 23.89
CA ARG A 35 4.43 11.08 22.92
C ARG A 35 4.11 10.81 21.46
N VAL A 36 3.32 11.78 20.98
CA VAL A 36 2.78 12.08 19.65
C VAL A 36 3.90 12.39 18.64
N VAL A 37 5.02 11.64 18.63
CA VAL A 37 6.19 11.92 17.78
C VAL A 37 6.37 10.89 16.65
N GLN A 38 5.64 9.77 16.66
CA GLN A 38 5.88 8.66 15.72
C GLN A 38 4.88 8.55 14.56
N LEU A 39 4.13 9.59 14.17
CA LEU A 39 3.16 9.41 13.07
C LEU A 39 3.85 9.03 11.74
N GLY A 40 5.06 9.54 11.48
CA GLY A 40 5.86 9.24 10.29
C GLY A 40 6.43 7.81 10.23
N ASN A 41 6.61 7.15 11.37
CA ASN A 41 7.14 5.78 11.46
C ASN A 41 6.12 4.79 12.04
N ALA A 42 4.87 5.20 12.21
CA ALA A 42 3.79 4.36 12.75
C ALA A 42 3.37 3.27 11.77
N PHE A 43 3.73 3.38 10.50
CA PHE A 43 3.35 2.45 9.46
C PHE A 43 4.53 2.13 8.54
N THR A 44 4.61 0.88 8.10
CA THR A 44 5.52 0.43 7.05
C THR A 44 4.70 0.07 5.82
N GLN A 45 5.09 0.61 4.66
CA GLN A 45 4.48 0.29 3.38
C GLN A 45 5.40 -0.63 2.59
N THR A 46 4.88 -1.78 2.16
CA THR A 46 5.63 -2.78 1.40
C THR A 46 4.96 -3.04 0.06
N PHE A 47 5.77 -3.05 -1.00
CA PHE A 47 5.35 -3.39 -2.36
C PHE A 47 5.74 -4.83 -2.66
N HIS A 48 4.77 -5.63 -3.08
CA HIS A 48 5.01 -7.01 -3.49
C HIS A 48 5.00 -7.09 -5.01
N CYS A 49 6.20 -7.22 -5.58
CA CYS A 49 6.43 -7.34 -7.02
C CYS A 49 6.22 -8.79 -7.52
N LYS A 50 5.17 -9.46 -7.05
CA LYS A 50 4.84 -10.83 -7.48
C LYS A 50 3.96 -10.78 -8.73
N ARG A 51 3.91 -11.88 -9.49
CA ARG A 51 3.02 -12.02 -10.65
C ARG A 51 1.59 -11.59 -10.26
N PRO A 52 0.92 -10.73 -11.06
CA PRO A 52 -0.43 -10.27 -10.76
C PRO A 52 -1.38 -11.45 -10.52
N PHE A 53 -2.34 -11.27 -9.62
CA PHE A 53 -3.33 -12.31 -9.33
C PHE A 53 -4.16 -12.66 -10.57
N PHE A 54 -4.43 -11.65 -11.41
CA PHE A 54 -5.11 -11.82 -12.69
C PHE A 54 -4.10 -11.74 -13.83
N THR A 55 -3.94 -12.84 -14.59
CA THR A 55 -3.20 -12.86 -15.85
C THR A 55 -4.11 -13.37 -16.96
N SER A 56 -3.95 -12.85 -18.18
CA SER A 56 -4.56 -13.43 -19.39
C SER A 56 -3.94 -14.77 -19.75
#